data_AF-A0A7R9VX80-F1
#
_entry.id   AF-A0A7R9VX80-F1
#
_cell.length_a   1.000
_cell.length_b   1.000
_cell.length_c   1.000
_cell.angle_alpha   90.00
_cell.angle_beta   90.00
_cell.angle_gamma   90.00
#
_symmetry.space_group_name_H-M   'P 1'
#
loop_
_entity.id
_entity.type
_entity.pdbx_description
1 polymer ?
#
loop_
_entity_poly.entity_id
_entity_poly.type
_entity_poly.pdbx_seq_one_letter_code
_entity_poly.pdbx_strand_id
1 'polypeptide(L)'
;VLLSSALITACLASDPSLIRQDPAAAQRQQETNTVAASIQNEMRTHTAYGQTFQLNPGPIPYPGSLAESMIMEESVLFQKNANPDIGLIYGIAESFDISSLEDYDAMYAALETVIPTPLSRDFSDEAFARDRLTLKGSRLRAVHPEESMDSRMQASPVYSVCGENHLRKLQRMNRLFVEDLSFVGEYNDPAAPSKYAPSALGYFCLAKHSDEFLPLAIHLMDTDIIYFPSDSEDDWSLAKMALNAASINVQQMDHFIETHMMLEPIRV
;
A
#
# COMPACT_ATOMS: atom_id res chain seq x y z
N VAL A 1 -24.96 -5.02 -51.42
CA VAL A 1 -25.33 -5.74 -50.18
C VAL A 1 -25.40 -4.69 -49.09
N LEU A 2 -26.60 -4.44 -48.59
CA LEU A 2 -27.00 -3.31 -47.76
C LEU A 2 -26.40 -3.41 -46.35
N LEU A 3 -25.70 -2.36 -45.92
CA LEU A 3 -25.33 -2.14 -44.52
C LEU A 3 -26.42 -1.26 -43.89
N SER A 4 -27.36 -1.89 -43.19
CA SER A 4 -28.29 -1.18 -42.29
C SER A 4 -27.72 -1.21 -40.88
N SER A 5 -27.36 -0.04 -40.38
CA SER A 5 -27.04 0.24 -38.99
C SER A 5 -28.30 0.04 -38.13
N ALA A 6 -28.33 -1.00 -37.29
CA ALA A 6 -29.31 -1.11 -36.22
C ALA A 6 -28.77 -0.38 -34.99
N LEU A 7 -29.20 0.87 -34.80
CA LEU A 7 -29.19 1.50 -33.48
C LEU A 7 -30.18 0.75 -32.61
N ILE A 8 -29.68 -0.07 -31.68
CA ILE A 8 -30.48 -0.57 -30.57
C ILE A 8 -30.53 0.55 -29.54
N THR A 9 -31.54 1.41 -29.66
CA THR A 9 -31.93 2.30 -28.57
C THR A 9 -32.63 1.42 -27.54
N ALA A 10 -31.92 1.07 -26.47
CA ALA A 10 -32.53 0.47 -25.29
C ALA A 10 -33.37 1.56 -24.60
N CYS A 11 -34.61 1.75 -25.05
CA CYS A 11 -35.61 2.42 -24.24
C CYS A 11 -35.95 1.49 -23.08
N LEU A 12 -35.33 1.74 -21.92
CA LEU A 12 -35.90 1.32 -20.64
C LEU A 12 -37.22 2.07 -20.46
N ALA A 13 -38.29 1.55 -21.06
CA ALA A 13 -39.64 1.92 -20.66
C ALA A 13 -39.83 1.38 -19.25
N SER A 14 -39.64 2.24 -18.25
CA SER A 14 -40.05 1.96 -16.88
C SER A 14 -41.57 1.76 -16.91
N ASP A 15 -42.03 0.53 -16.80
CA ASP A 15 -43.44 0.22 -16.62
C ASP A 15 -43.89 0.89 -15.31
N PRO A 16 -44.79 1.90 -15.34
CA PRO A 16 -45.24 2.58 -14.14
C PRO A 16 -45.93 1.64 -13.15
N SER A 17 -46.40 0.47 -13.63
CA SER A 17 -47.03 -0.55 -12.80
C SER A 17 -46.05 -1.40 -11.99
N LEU A 18 -44.74 -1.35 -12.31
CA LEU A 18 -43.67 -1.98 -11.53
C LEU A 18 -43.08 -1.04 -10.46
N ILE A 19 -43.48 0.24 -10.45
CA ILE A 19 -43.24 1.13 -9.31
C ILE A 19 -44.21 0.71 -8.22
N ARG A 20 -43.75 -0.17 -7.32
CA ARG A 20 -44.44 -0.44 -6.06
C ARG A 20 -44.68 0.92 -5.40
N GLN A 21 -45.94 1.36 -5.32
CA GLN A 21 -46.29 2.55 -4.56
C GLN A 21 -45.98 2.25 -3.10
N ASP A 22 -44.81 2.68 -2.67
CA ASP A 22 -44.41 2.56 -1.29
C ASP A 22 -45.10 3.71 -0.52
N PRO A 23 -46.06 3.41 0.36
CA PRO A 23 -46.78 4.44 1.10
C PRO A 23 -45.86 5.26 2.01
N ALA A 24 -44.65 4.75 2.31
CA ALA A 24 -43.62 5.48 3.04
C ALA A 24 -42.62 6.21 2.14
N ALA A 25 -42.76 6.18 0.80
CA ALA A 25 -41.82 6.83 -0.12
C ALA A 25 -41.71 8.35 0.13
N ALA A 26 -42.85 9.03 0.34
CA ALA A 26 -42.86 10.46 0.61
C ALA A 26 -42.18 10.79 1.95
N GLN A 27 -42.44 9.98 2.99
CA GLN A 27 -41.80 10.12 4.29
C GLN A 27 -40.30 9.90 4.20
N ARG A 28 -39.85 8.79 3.57
CA ARG A 28 -38.42 8.53 3.37
C ARG A 28 -37.74 9.61 2.56
N GLN A 29 -38.38 10.14 1.51
CA GLN A 29 -37.82 11.25 0.74
C GLN A 29 -37.64 12.50 1.60
N GLN A 30 -38.60 12.79 2.48
CA GLN A 30 -38.50 13.91 3.42
C GLN A 30 -37.38 13.70 4.44
N GLU A 31 -37.25 12.50 5.00
CA GLU A 31 -36.16 12.10 5.90
C GLU A 31 -34.80 12.24 5.20
N THR A 32 -34.64 11.66 4.00
CA THR A 32 -33.42 11.77 3.20
C THR A 32 -33.06 13.22 2.91
N ASN A 33 -34.02 14.06 2.48
CA ASN A 33 -33.76 15.47 2.19
C ASN A 33 -33.33 16.24 3.45
N THR A 34 -33.91 15.91 4.60
CA THR A 34 -33.57 16.55 5.89
C THR A 34 -32.15 16.20 6.30
N VAL A 35 -31.77 14.92 6.21
CA VAL A 35 -30.41 14.46 6.52
C VAL A 35 -29.41 15.04 5.53
N ALA A 36 -29.68 14.96 4.21
CA ALA A 36 -28.80 15.49 3.18
C ALA A 36 -28.54 16.99 3.35
N ALA A 37 -29.56 17.78 3.76
CA ALA A 37 -29.40 19.21 4.02
C ALA A 37 -28.53 19.52 5.26
N SER A 38 -28.34 18.55 6.16
CA SER A 38 -27.46 18.69 7.33
C SER A 38 -25.99 18.33 7.05
N ILE A 39 -25.69 17.68 5.93
CA ILE A 39 -24.33 17.29 5.56
C ILE A 39 -23.65 18.47 4.88
N GLN A 40 -22.49 18.89 5.39
CA GLN A 40 -21.70 19.99 4.84
C GLN A 40 -20.26 19.54 4.64
N ASN A 41 -19.72 19.84 3.46
CA ASN A 41 -18.30 19.61 3.19
C ASN A 41 -17.48 20.78 3.72
N GLU A 42 -16.50 20.46 4.55
CA GLU A 42 -15.56 21.42 5.11
C GLU A 42 -14.13 21.03 4.75
N MET A 43 -13.21 21.98 4.86
CA MET A 43 -11.78 21.71 4.71
C MET A 43 -11.33 20.82 5.89
N ARG A 44 -10.94 19.59 5.57
CA ARG A 44 -10.43 18.64 6.58
C ARG A 44 -8.92 18.83 6.72
N THR A 45 -8.44 18.72 7.96
CA THR A 45 -7.01 18.77 8.26
C THR A 45 -6.63 17.70 9.27
N HIS A 46 -5.44 17.13 9.14
CA HIS A 46 -4.83 16.26 10.14
C HIS A 46 -3.58 16.92 10.70
N THR A 47 -3.41 16.95 12.03
CA THR A 47 -2.20 17.49 12.66
C THR A 47 -1.41 16.38 13.31
N ALA A 48 -0.16 16.21 12.90
CA ALA A 48 0.77 15.25 13.46
C ALA A 48 2.15 15.91 13.59
N TYR A 49 2.83 15.70 14.72
CA TYR A 49 4.19 16.21 14.99
C TYR A 49 4.37 17.72 14.70
N GLY A 50 3.35 18.53 14.97
CA GLY A 50 3.40 19.99 14.75
C GLY A 50 3.24 20.42 13.29
N GLN A 51 3.01 19.49 12.36
CA GLN A 51 2.65 19.77 10.97
C GLN A 51 1.16 19.55 10.75
N THR A 52 0.55 20.42 9.95
CA THR A 52 -0.86 20.32 9.55
C THR A 52 -0.94 19.94 8.08
N PHE A 53 -1.54 18.78 7.82
CA PHE A 53 -1.78 18.24 6.50
C PHE A 53 -3.21 18.57 6.06
N GLN A 54 -3.35 19.10 4.86
CA GLN A 54 -4.66 19.30 4.24
C GLN A 54 -5.16 17.95 3.69
N LEU A 55 -6.41 17.65 3.98
CA LEU A 55 -7.10 16.46 3.48
C LEU A 55 -8.18 16.86 2.48
N ASN A 56 -8.73 15.87 1.78
CA ASN A 56 -9.87 16.08 0.89
C ASN A 56 -11.04 16.70 1.67
N PRO A 57 -11.74 17.71 1.10
CA PRO A 57 -12.92 18.28 1.73
C PRO A 57 -13.98 17.21 1.98
N GLY A 58 -14.70 17.33 3.08
CA GLY A 58 -15.73 16.36 3.45
C GLY A 58 -16.42 16.72 4.76
N PRO A 59 -17.43 15.94 5.17
CA PRO A 59 -18.08 16.12 6.45
C PRO A 59 -17.08 15.97 7.60
N ILE A 60 -17.16 16.87 8.58
CA ILE A 60 -16.32 16.84 9.78
C ILE A 60 -17.14 16.44 11.02
N PRO A 61 -16.55 15.66 11.95
CA PRO A 61 -17.18 15.40 13.23
C PRO A 61 -17.13 16.66 14.10
N TYR A 62 -18.32 17.15 14.47
CA TYR A 62 -18.51 18.16 15.50
C TYR A 62 -19.75 17.77 16.33
N PRO A 63 -19.90 18.30 17.56
CA PRO A 63 -21.03 17.96 18.43
C PRO A 63 -22.38 18.06 17.73
N GLY A 64 -23.07 16.92 17.58
CA GLY A 64 -24.38 16.80 16.94
C GLY A 64 -24.37 16.62 15.42
N SER A 65 -23.20 16.52 14.78
CA SER A 65 -23.11 16.23 13.35
C SER A 65 -23.41 14.75 13.05
N LEU A 66 -23.85 14.47 11.82
CA LEU A 66 -24.03 13.10 11.36
C LEU A 66 -22.70 12.32 11.39
N ALA A 67 -21.61 12.96 10.97
CA ALA A 67 -20.27 12.37 10.97
C ALA A 67 -19.81 11.96 12.39
N GLU A 68 -20.04 12.80 13.40
CA GLU A 68 -19.74 12.45 14.80
C GLU A 68 -20.56 11.22 15.25
N SER A 69 -21.87 11.23 14.97
CA SER A 69 -22.77 10.15 15.38
C SER A 69 -22.36 8.81 14.77
N MET A 70 -22.02 8.80 13.48
CA MET A 70 -21.58 7.60 12.77
C MET A 70 -20.23 7.07 13.28
N ILE A 71 -19.27 7.96 13.55
CA ILE A 71 -17.97 7.57 14.13
C ILE A 71 -18.14 6.98 15.54
N MET A 72 -19.01 7.56 16.37
CA MET A 72 -19.28 7.05 17.71
C MET A 72 -19.92 5.65 17.67
N GLU A 73 -20.91 5.44 16.80
CA GLU A 73 -21.55 4.14 16.62
C GLU A 73 -20.55 3.07 16.20
N GLU A 74 -19.70 3.37 15.21
CA GLU A 74 -18.67 2.45 14.74
C GLU A 74 -17.58 2.21 15.77
N SER A 75 -17.19 3.22 16.54
CA SER A 75 -16.19 3.06 17.60
C SER A 75 -16.64 2.04 18.64
N VAL A 76 -17.93 2.02 18.97
CA VAL A 76 -18.52 1.00 19.86
C VAL A 76 -18.45 -0.39 19.23
N LEU A 77 -18.71 -0.52 17.93
CA LEU A 77 -18.60 -1.81 17.22
C LEU A 77 -17.15 -2.27 17.10
N PHE A 78 -16.23 -1.36 16.80
CA PHE A 78 -14.80 -1.63 16.73
C PHE A 78 -14.25 -2.15 18.06
N GLN A 79 -14.60 -1.50 19.17
CA GLN A 79 -14.19 -1.93 20.51
C GLN A 79 -14.68 -3.34 20.86
N LYS A 80 -15.86 -3.75 20.39
CA LYS A 80 -16.38 -5.11 20.58
C LYS A 80 -15.56 -6.17 19.83
N ASN A 81 -14.89 -5.77 18.75
CA ASN A 81 -14.05 -6.64 17.93
C ASN A 81 -12.55 -6.51 18.26
N ALA A 82 -12.20 -5.77 19.32
CA ALA A 82 -10.80 -5.68 19.74
C ALA A 82 -10.27 -7.08 20.06
N ASN A 83 -9.04 -7.37 19.61
CA ASN A 83 -8.40 -8.64 19.88
C ASN A 83 -8.16 -8.78 21.41
N PRO A 84 -8.82 -9.74 22.10
CA PRO A 84 -8.65 -9.91 23.54
C PRO A 84 -7.23 -10.32 23.93
N ASP A 85 -6.48 -10.91 23.00
CA ASP A 85 -5.14 -11.44 23.22
C ASP A 85 -4.03 -10.41 22.98
N ILE A 86 -4.37 -9.14 22.72
CA ILE A 86 -3.36 -8.11 22.41
C ILE A 86 -2.29 -7.97 23.51
N GLY A 87 -2.69 -8.04 24.79
CA GLY A 87 -1.74 -8.00 25.91
C GLY A 87 -0.85 -9.25 25.98
N LEU A 88 -1.39 -10.41 25.63
CA LEU A 88 -0.63 -11.67 25.56
C LEU A 88 0.36 -11.65 24.38
N ILE A 89 -0.04 -11.13 23.23
CA ILE A 89 0.82 -10.95 22.05
C ILE A 89 2.04 -10.08 22.42
N TYR A 90 1.83 -8.92 23.05
CA TYR A 90 2.93 -8.07 23.51
C TYR A 90 3.80 -8.77 24.56
N GLY A 91 3.19 -9.42 25.54
CA GLY A 91 3.94 -10.14 26.59
C GLY A 91 4.82 -11.27 26.04
N ILE A 92 4.35 -12.01 25.02
CA ILE A 92 5.15 -13.01 24.32
C ILE A 92 6.29 -12.32 23.58
N ALA A 93 6.01 -11.31 22.75
CA ALA A 93 7.03 -10.65 21.94
C ALA A 93 8.15 -10.01 22.79
N GLU A 94 7.80 -9.34 23.89
CA GLU A 94 8.75 -8.70 24.81
C GLU A 94 9.59 -9.71 25.62
N SER A 95 9.19 -10.98 25.67
CA SER A 95 9.94 -12.02 26.38
C SER A 95 11.13 -12.57 25.60
N PHE A 96 11.23 -12.28 24.30
CA PHE A 96 12.34 -12.73 23.45
C PHE A 96 13.51 -11.74 23.47
N ASP A 97 14.71 -12.26 23.69
CA ASP A 97 15.96 -11.52 23.50
C ASP A 97 16.44 -11.76 22.06
N ILE A 98 16.20 -10.79 21.18
CA ILE A 98 16.49 -10.92 19.75
C ILE A 98 17.97 -10.63 19.49
N SER A 99 18.70 -11.68 19.13
CA SER A 99 20.15 -11.61 18.85
C SER A 99 20.55 -12.17 17.49
N SER A 100 19.62 -12.85 16.81
CA SER A 100 19.78 -13.51 15.52
C SER A 100 18.49 -13.44 14.69
N LEU A 101 18.55 -13.80 13.41
CA LEU A 101 17.35 -13.88 12.57
C LEU A 101 16.44 -15.05 13.00
N GLU A 102 17.04 -16.16 13.46
CA GLU A 102 16.34 -17.34 13.96
C GLU A 102 15.49 -17.05 15.21
N ASP A 103 15.88 -16.06 16.02
CA ASP A 103 15.09 -15.64 17.18
C ASP A 103 13.72 -15.07 16.77
N TYR A 104 13.62 -14.45 15.58
CA TYR A 104 12.32 -14.02 15.04
C TYR A 104 11.43 -15.22 14.69
N ASP A 105 11.99 -16.30 14.15
CA ASP A 105 11.22 -17.51 13.86
C ASP A 105 10.68 -18.14 15.13
N ALA A 106 11.51 -18.21 16.18
CA ALA A 106 11.11 -18.71 17.49
C ALA A 106 10.01 -17.82 18.12
N MET A 107 10.13 -16.50 18.02
CA MET A 107 9.12 -15.55 18.47
C MET A 107 7.79 -15.76 17.75
N TYR A 108 7.81 -15.84 16.41
CA TYR A 108 6.60 -16.07 15.64
C TYR A 108 5.97 -17.43 15.93
N ALA A 109 6.76 -18.48 16.13
CA ALA A 109 6.25 -19.80 16.51
C ALA A 109 5.52 -19.76 17.86
N ALA A 110 6.02 -19.00 18.84
CA ALA A 110 5.34 -18.80 20.12
C ALA A 110 4.01 -18.05 19.98
N LEU A 111 3.92 -17.15 18.99
CA LEU A 111 2.71 -16.37 18.72
C LEU A 111 1.63 -17.13 17.94
N GLU A 112 1.93 -18.26 17.28
CA GLU A 112 0.99 -19.00 16.41
C GLU A 112 -0.33 -19.43 17.09
N THR A 113 -0.36 -19.46 18.42
CA THR A 113 -1.57 -19.78 19.20
C THR A 113 -2.54 -18.60 19.36
N VAL A 114 -2.06 -17.37 19.14
CA VAL A 114 -2.78 -16.12 19.43
C VAL A 114 -2.84 -15.17 18.23
N ILE A 115 -2.05 -15.42 17.19
CA ILE A 115 -2.14 -14.73 15.89
C ILE A 115 -2.28 -15.74 14.76
N PRO A 116 -2.94 -15.37 13.64
CA PRO A 116 -2.86 -16.15 12.42
C PRO A 116 -1.39 -16.37 12.03
N THR A 117 -1.06 -17.59 11.61
CA THR A 117 0.30 -17.95 11.19
C THR A 117 0.83 -16.92 10.19
N PRO A 118 1.97 -16.27 10.45
CA PRO A 118 2.56 -15.30 9.53
C PRO A 118 2.82 -15.94 8.17
N LEU A 119 2.37 -15.28 7.10
CA LEU A 119 2.40 -15.85 5.74
C LEU A 119 3.77 -15.74 5.05
N SER A 120 4.78 -15.10 5.64
CA SER A 120 6.09 -14.97 5.00
C SER A 120 7.24 -15.12 5.99
N ARG A 121 7.80 -16.34 6.03
CA ARG A 121 9.17 -16.67 6.51
C ARG A 121 10.11 -16.92 5.33
N ASP A 122 9.68 -16.55 4.12
CA ASP A 122 10.39 -16.79 2.89
C ASP A 122 11.19 -15.53 2.53
N PHE A 123 12.49 -15.56 2.81
CA PHE A 123 13.41 -14.45 2.56
C PHE A 123 14.05 -14.50 1.17
N SER A 124 13.60 -15.44 0.31
CA SER A 124 14.07 -15.57 -1.07
C SER A 124 13.83 -14.31 -1.89
N ASP A 125 14.58 -14.18 -2.97
CA ASP A 125 14.43 -13.08 -3.92
C ASP A 125 13.07 -13.14 -4.64
N GLU A 126 12.59 -14.36 -4.90
CA GLU A 126 11.27 -14.63 -5.48
C GLU A 126 10.15 -14.14 -4.56
N ALA A 127 10.21 -14.44 -3.27
CA ALA A 127 9.23 -13.96 -2.30
C ALA A 127 9.29 -12.44 -2.12
N PHE A 128 10.52 -11.91 -2.01
CA PHE A 128 10.74 -10.48 -1.90
C PHE A 128 10.16 -9.69 -3.08
N ALA A 129 10.35 -10.18 -4.31
CA ALA A 129 9.78 -9.55 -5.50
C ALA A 129 8.27 -9.78 -5.62
N ARG A 130 7.78 -10.98 -5.30
CA ARG A 130 6.33 -11.31 -5.30
C ARG A 130 5.53 -10.42 -4.35
N ASP A 131 6.11 -9.99 -3.24
CA ASP A 131 5.46 -9.04 -2.33
C ASP A 131 5.10 -7.71 -3.02
N ARG A 132 5.87 -7.27 -4.03
CA ARG A 132 5.57 -6.06 -4.83
C ARG A 132 4.47 -6.26 -5.87
N LEU A 133 4.07 -7.50 -6.12
CA LEU A 133 2.90 -7.80 -6.95
C LEU A 133 1.63 -7.99 -6.10
N THR A 134 1.76 -7.91 -4.78
CA THR A 134 0.66 -8.14 -3.84
C THR A 134 0.53 -6.96 -2.88
N LEU A 135 1.16 -7.03 -1.70
CA LEU A 135 0.94 -6.11 -0.60
C LEU A 135 1.77 -4.83 -0.74
N LYS A 136 3.05 -4.95 -1.12
CA LYS A 136 4.05 -3.87 -1.08
C LYS A 136 4.22 -3.14 -2.41
N GLY A 137 3.25 -3.29 -3.32
CA GLY A 137 3.38 -2.96 -4.73
C GLY A 137 2.83 -1.61 -5.19
N SER A 138 2.29 -0.77 -4.30
CA SER A 138 1.47 0.39 -4.70
C SER A 138 2.23 1.38 -5.61
N ARG A 139 3.56 1.43 -5.50
CA ARG A 139 4.43 2.31 -6.29
C ARG A 139 5.25 1.60 -7.37
N LEU A 140 5.06 0.29 -7.56
CA LEU A 140 5.75 -0.45 -8.61
C LEU A 140 5.24 -0.01 -9.99
N ARG A 141 6.16 0.38 -10.87
CA ARG A 141 5.85 0.74 -12.25
C ARG A 141 6.87 0.17 -13.23
N ALA A 142 6.46 0.03 -14.49
CA ALA A 142 7.41 -0.24 -15.55
C ALA A 142 8.35 0.97 -15.74
N VAL A 143 9.62 0.68 -16.03
CA VAL A 143 10.61 1.71 -16.39
C VAL A 143 10.39 2.11 -17.85
N HIS A 144 10.24 3.41 -18.11
CA HIS A 144 9.96 3.88 -19.46
C HIS A 144 11.17 3.66 -20.39
N PRO A 145 10.99 3.34 -21.69
CA PRO A 145 12.11 3.12 -22.62
C PRO A 145 13.10 4.29 -22.76
N GLU A 146 12.63 5.51 -22.49
CA GLU A 146 13.41 6.75 -22.56
C GLU A 146 13.96 7.19 -21.20
N GLU A 147 13.56 6.53 -20.11
CA GLU A 147 14.03 6.84 -18.77
C GLU A 147 15.52 6.50 -18.65
N SER A 148 16.31 7.48 -18.21
CA SER A 148 17.72 7.27 -17.94
C SER A 148 17.87 6.41 -16.69
N MET A 149 18.80 5.46 -16.76
CA MET A 149 19.19 4.65 -15.61
C MET A 149 20.59 5.02 -15.17
N ASP A 150 20.88 4.82 -13.89
CA ASP A 150 22.23 4.96 -13.37
C ASP A 150 23.19 4.07 -14.16
N SER A 151 24.27 4.67 -14.67
CA SER A 151 25.29 3.96 -15.44
C SER A 151 25.94 2.80 -14.68
N ARG A 152 26.00 2.87 -13.34
CA ARG A 152 26.50 1.81 -12.46
C ARG A 152 25.65 0.54 -12.52
N MET A 153 24.36 0.65 -12.86
CA MET A 153 23.53 -0.52 -13.09
C MET A 153 23.96 -1.36 -14.30
N GLN A 154 24.82 -0.85 -15.18
CA GLN A 154 25.42 -1.68 -16.24
C GLN A 154 26.39 -2.74 -15.69
N ALA A 155 26.90 -2.55 -14.46
CA ALA A 155 27.68 -3.55 -13.74
C ALA A 155 26.81 -4.61 -13.05
N SER A 156 25.47 -4.44 -13.07
CA SER A 156 24.52 -5.39 -12.49
C SER A 156 24.66 -6.78 -13.14
N PRO A 157 24.42 -7.87 -12.41
CA PRO A 157 24.33 -9.22 -12.94
C PRO A 157 23.02 -9.43 -13.76
N VAL A 158 22.69 -8.49 -14.65
CA VAL A 158 21.43 -8.44 -15.43
C VAL A 158 21.19 -9.73 -16.20
N TYR A 159 22.25 -10.33 -16.76
CA TYR A 159 22.11 -11.57 -17.50
C TYR A 159 21.73 -12.75 -16.60
N SER A 160 22.38 -12.92 -15.45
CA SER A 160 22.11 -14.07 -14.58
C SER A 160 20.76 -13.95 -13.87
N VAL A 161 20.29 -12.74 -13.59
CA VAL A 161 18.98 -12.51 -12.98
C VAL A 161 17.87 -12.49 -14.05
N CYS A 162 18.01 -11.67 -15.09
CA CYS A 162 16.93 -11.38 -16.03
C CYS A 162 17.01 -12.16 -17.35
N GLY A 163 18.09 -12.89 -17.62
CA GLY A 163 18.31 -13.58 -18.90
C GLY A 163 18.51 -12.63 -20.11
N GLU A 164 18.89 -11.37 -19.87
CA GLU A 164 19.14 -10.37 -20.90
C GLU A 164 20.38 -9.52 -20.54
N ASN A 165 21.22 -9.20 -21.53
CA ASN A 165 22.52 -8.54 -21.27
C ASN A 165 22.41 -7.02 -21.16
N HIS A 166 21.26 -6.44 -21.50
CA HIS A 166 21.12 -5.00 -21.64
C HIS A 166 19.82 -4.49 -21.02
N LEU A 167 19.96 -3.63 -20.00
CA LEU A 167 18.84 -2.94 -19.34
C LEU A 167 17.92 -2.22 -20.35
N ARG A 168 18.51 -1.52 -21.34
CA ARG A 168 17.73 -0.85 -22.39
C ARG A 168 16.85 -1.80 -23.19
N LYS A 169 17.26 -3.06 -23.34
CA LYS A 169 16.44 -4.05 -24.03
C LYS A 169 15.30 -4.54 -23.14
N LEU A 170 15.55 -4.72 -21.83
CA LEU A 170 14.49 -4.99 -20.86
C LEU A 170 13.46 -3.84 -20.79
N GLN A 171 13.91 -2.58 -20.76
CA GLN A 171 13.03 -1.40 -20.82
C GLN A 171 12.15 -1.41 -22.08
N ARG A 172 12.74 -1.57 -23.27
CA ARG A 172 11.99 -1.63 -24.54
C ARG A 172 11.04 -2.81 -24.64
N MET A 173 11.33 -3.90 -23.94
CA MET A 173 10.46 -5.08 -23.89
C MET A 173 9.37 -4.95 -22.81
N ASN A 174 9.34 -3.87 -22.03
CA ASN A 174 8.47 -3.69 -20.86
C ASN A 174 8.67 -4.78 -19.79
N ARG A 175 9.94 -5.14 -19.54
CA ARG A 175 10.35 -6.22 -18.61
C ARG A 175 11.30 -5.73 -17.53
N LEU A 176 11.39 -4.42 -17.35
CA LEU A 176 12.12 -3.76 -16.27
C LEU A 176 11.15 -2.87 -15.50
N PHE A 177 11.20 -2.96 -14.18
CA PHE A 177 10.29 -2.29 -13.27
C PHE A 177 11.09 -1.59 -12.18
N VAL A 178 10.50 -0.53 -11.61
CA VAL A 178 11.08 0.23 -10.51
C VAL A 178 10.01 0.52 -9.46
N GLU A 179 10.38 0.36 -8.20
CA GLU A 179 9.67 0.89 -7.03
C GLU A 179 10.48 2.10 -6.54
N ASP A 180 9.95 3.30 -6.74
CA ASP A 180 10.63 4.55 -6.37
C ASP A 180 10.15 5.05 -5.02
N LEU A 181 11.01 4.90 -4.01
CA LEU A 181 10.80 5.35 -2.64
C LEU A 181 11.95 6.29 -2.21
N SER A 182 12.56 6.98 -3.18
CA SER A 182 13.69 7.88 -2.93
C SER A 182 13.33 9.10 -2.07
N PHE A 183 12.04 9.45 -2.00
CA PHE A 183 11.52 10.57 -1.22
C PHE A 183 11.33 10.24 0.27
N VAL A 184 11.36 8.96 0.67
CA VAL A 184 10.98 8.55 2.02
C VAL A 184 11.90 9.14 3.08
N GLY A 185 13.20 9.32 2.78
CA GLY A 185 14.13 9.90 3.74
C GLY A 185 13.88 11.36 4.08
N GLU A 186 13.06 12.08 3.30
CA GLU A 186 12.63 13.44 3.64
C GLU A 186 11.79 13.50 4.94
N TYR A 187 11.22 12.36 5.36
CA TYR A 187 10.42 12.25 6.58
C TYR A 187 11.22 11.84 7.82
N ASN A 188 12.54 11.65 7.70
CA ASN A 188 13.38 11.38 8.87
C ASN A 188 13.44 12.61 9.78
N ASP A 189 13.20 12.40 11.08
CA ASP A 189 13.30 13.46 12.09
C ASP A 189 14.74 13.56 12.62
N PRO A 190 15.46 14.68 12.35
CA PRO A 190 16.82 14.87 12.87
C PRO A 190 16.89 14.88 14.40
N ALA A 191 15.77 15.17 15.09
CA ALA A 191 15.68 15.13 16.54
C ALA A 191 15.48 13.72 17.12
N ALA A 192 15.15 12.72 16.27
CA ALA A 192 14.95 11.33 16.66
C ALA A 192 15.83 10.37 15.82
N PRO A 193 17.17 10.49 15.89
CA PRO A 193 18.10 9.77 15.00
C PRO A 193 18.10 8.25 15.17
N SER A 194 17.47 7.72 16.22
CA SER A 194 17.31 6.28 16.44
C SER A 194 16.20 5.65 15.60
N LYS A 195 15.37 6.46 14.93
CA LYS A 195 14.34 6.00 13.99
C LYS A 195 14.71 6.49 12.60
N TYR A 196 14.80 5.56 11.65
CA TYR A 196 15.29 5.84 10.32
C TYR A 196 14.45 5.12 9.27
N ALA A 197 13.94 5.87 8.31
CA ALA A 197 13.29 5.38 7.11
C ALA A 197 14.26 5.56 5.93
N PRO A 198 14.74 4.47 5.30
CA PRO A 198 15.68 4.56 4.19
C PRO A 198 15.05 5.16 2.93
N SER A 199 15.80 5.99 2.22
CA SER A 199 15.48 6.39 0.85
C SER A 199 15.99 5.33 -0.12
N ALA A 200 15.10 4.70 -0.90
CA ALA A 200 15.51 3.57 -1.74
C ALA A 200 14.82 3.55 -3.11
N LEU A 201 15.55 3.07 -4.12
CA LEU A 201 14.99 2.63 -5.41
C LEU A 201 15.16 1.12 -5.53
N GLY A 202 14.07 0.39 -5.73
CA GLY A 202 14.11 -1.04 -6.03
C GLY A 202 13.91 -1.29 -7.52
N TYR A 203 14.85 -1.95 -8.18
CA TYR A 203 14.73 -2.39 -9.57
C TYR A 203 14.42 -3.87 -9.64
N PHE A 204 13.49 -4.22 -10.52
CA PHE A 204 13.01 -5.59 -10.71
C PHE A 204 12.92 -5.90 -12.20
N CYS A 205 12.98 -7.18 -12.57
CA CYS A 205 12.79 -7.60 -13.94
C CYS A 205 11.94 -8.86 -14.05
N LEU A 206 11.30 -9.00 -15.21
CA LEU A 206 10.70 -10.28 -15.61
C LEU A 206 11.79 -11.10 -16.33
N ALA A 207 12.20 -12.23 -15.77
CA ALA A 207 13.30 -13.04 -16.31
C ALA A 207 12.92 -13.65 -17.67
N LYS A 208 13.77 -13.52 -18.69
CA LYS A 208 13.47 -13.87 -20.10
C LYS A 208 13.06 -15.32 -20.34
N HIS A 209 13.57 -16.25 -19.53
CA HIS A 209 13.38 -17.67 -19.77
C HIS A 209 12.30 -18.30 -18.91
N SER A 210 12.06 -17.78 -17.71
CA SER A 210 11.08 -18.31 -16.76
C SER A 210 9.83 -17.42 -16.59
N ASP A 211 9.88 -16.18 -17.05
CA ASP A 211 8.90 -15.14 -16.71
C ASP A 211 8.72 -14.95 -15.19
N GLU A 212 9.74 -15.30 -14.39
CA GLU A 212 9.76 -15.01 -12.96
C GLU A 212 10.06 -13.52 -12.73
N PHE A 213 9.33 -12.92 -11.79
CA PHE A 213 9.57 -11.54 -11.38
C PHE A 213 10.61 -11.53 -10.26
N LEU A 214 11.78 -10.96 -10.54
CA LEU A 214 12.96 -11.04 -9.67
C LEU A 214 13.53 -9.65 -9.35
N PRO A 215 14.13 -9.46 -8.16
CA PRO A 215 14.84 -8.24 -7.82
C PRO A 215 16.18 -8.20 -8.56
N LEU A 216 16.53 -7.02 -9.08
CA LEU A 216 17.71 -6.81 -9.90
C LEU A 216 18.76 -5.95 -9.20
N ALA A 217 18.32 -4.89 -8.54
CA ALA A 217 19.20 -3.96 -7.82
C ALA A 217 18.41 -3.15 -6.80
N ILE A 218 19.08 -2.68 -5.75
CA ILE A 218 18.53 -1.74 -4.78
C ILE A 218 19.52 -0.59 -4.60
N HIS A 219 19.11 0.63 -4.92
CA HIS A 219 19.91 1.84 -4.69
C HIS A 219 19.45 2.51 -3.41
N LEU A 220 20.32 2.56 -2.41
CA LEU A 220 20.11 3.36 -1.21
C LEU A 220 20.59 4.78 -1.48
N MET A 221 19.65 5.73 -1.55
CA MET A 221 19.95 7.10 -1.97
C MET A 221 20.78 7.84 -0.92
N ASP A 222 20.62 7.49 0.35
CA ASP A 222 21.27 8.17 1.47
C ASP A 222 22.78 7.89 1.53
N THR A 223 23.21 6.71 1.08
CA THR A 223 24.63 6.30 1.01
C THR A 223 25.19 6.32 -0.42
N ASP A 224 24.32 6.51 -1.41
CA ASP A 224 24.63 6.39 -2.84
C ASP A 224 25.24 5.03 -3.25
N ILE A 225 24.85 3.96 -2.54
CA ILE A 225 25.29 2.59 -2.83
C ILE A 225 24.20 1.85 -3.59
N ILE A 226 24.59 1.11 -4.63
CA ILE A 226 23.72 0.19 -5.36
C ILE A 226 24.13 -1.24 -5.03
N TYR A 227 23.20 -1.96 -4.44
CA TYR A 227 23.34 -3.37 -4.10
C TYR A 227 22.75 -4.25 -5.20
N PHE A 228 23.34 -5.42 -5.38
CA PHE A 228 22.94 -6.44 -6.34
C PHE A 228 22.80 -7.81 -5.65
N PRO A 229 22.01 -8.75 -6.22
CA PRO A 229 21.94 -10.12 -5.73
C PRO A 229 23.28 -10.87 -5.71
N SER A 230 24.30 -10.37 -6.41
CA SER A 230 25.65 -10.93 -6.44
C SER A 230 26.57 -10.43 -5.32
N ASP A 231 26.12 -9.45 -4.53
CA ASP A 231 26.87 -8.98 -3.36
C ASP A 231 26.81 -10.03 -2.23
N SER A 232 27.43 -9.73 -1.08
CA SER A 232 27.37 -10.66 0.06
C SER A 232 25.92 -10.87 0.52
N GLU A 233 25.64 -12.04 1.09
CA GLU A 233 24.29 -12.37 1.57
C GLU A 233 23.78 -11.35 2.60
N ASP A 234 24.66 -10.89 3.49
CA ASP A 234 24.35 -9.87 4.49
C ASP A 234 24.03 -8.51 3.85
N ASP A 235 24.86 -8.07 2.88
CA ASP A 235 24.67 -6.80 2.18
C ASP A 235 23.35 -6.78 1.39
N TRP A 236 23.09 -7.86 0.65
CA TRP A 236 21.87 -7.99 -0.13
C TRP A 236 20.62 -8.08 0.75
N SER A 237 20.71 -8.83 1.86
CA SER A 237 19.63 -8.92 2.85
C SER A 237 19.35 -7.57 3.50
N LEU A 238 20.39 -6.81 3.86
CA LEU A 238 20.25 -5.46 4.39
C LEU A 238 19.57 -4.52 3.39
N ALA A 239 19.95 -4.59 2.11
CA ALA A 239 19.33 -3.79 1.06
C ALA A 239 17.84 -4.13 0.88
N LYS A 240 17.48 -5.43 0.90
CA LYS A 240 16.08 -5.89 0.88
C LYS A 240 15.30 -5.40 2.11
N MET A 241 15.90 -5.47 3.30
CA MET A 241 15.29 -4.93 4.53
C MET A 241 15.06 -3.42 4.42
N ALA A 242 16.03 -2.67 3.89
CA ALA A 242 15.90 -1.22 3.72
C ALA A 242 14.75 -0.86 2.76
N LEU A 243 14.64 -1.53 1.61
CA LEU A 243 13.53 -1.31 0.68
C LEU A 243 12.18 -1.73 1.31
N ASN A 244 12.13 -2.85 2.06
CA ASN A 244 10.92 -3.26 2.79
C ASN A 244 10.51 -2.22 3.85
N ALA A 245 11.48 -1.66 4.58
CA ALA A 245 11.24 -0.63 5.59
C ALA A 245 10.70 0.66 4.95
N ALA A 246 11.24 1.09 3.80
CA ALA A 246 10.70 2.22 3.06
C ALA A 246 9.27 1.93 2.56
N SER A 247 9.07 0.75 1.95
CA SER A 247 7.81 0.35 1.32
C SER A 247 6.67 0.21 2.34
N ILE A 248 6.92 -0.37 3.52
CA ILE A 248 5.87 -0.51 4.55
C ILE A 248 5.41 0.87 5.07
N ASN A 249 6.31 1.84 5.24
CA ASN A 249 5.93 3.19 5.68
C ASN A 249 5.00 3.85 4.65
N VAL A 250 5.37 3.78 3.37
CA VAL A 250 4.53 4.33 2.29
C VAL A 250 3.21 3.56 2.18
N GLN A 251 3.23 2.24 2.26
CA GLN A 251 2.02 1.42 2.20
C GLN A 251 1.01 1.77 3.30
N GLN A 252 1.47 1.94 4.55
CA GLN A 252 0.57 2.30 5.66
C GLN A 252 -0.04 3.70 5.46
N MET A 253 0.73 4.65 4.92
CA MET A 253 0.25 5.99 4.64
C MET A 253 -0.69 6.03 3.42
N ASP A 254 -0.34 5.35 2.32
CA ASP A 254 -1.20 5.19 1.15
C ASP A 254 -2.51 4.52 1.57
N HIS A 255 -2.46 3.45 2.38
CA HIS A 255 -3.67 2.84 2.95
C HIS A 255 -4.51 3.86 3.72
N PHE A 256 -3.92 4.59 4.67
CA PHE A 256 -4.66 5.59 5.44
C PHE A 256 -5.31 6.66 4.55
N ILE A 257 -4.61 7.13 3.53
CA ILE A 257 -5.11 8.18 2.64
C ILE A 257 -6.17 7.64 1.68
N GLU A 258 -5.86 6.57 0.96
CA GLU A 258 -6.68 6.03 -0.13
C GLU A 258 -7.89 5.25 0.36
N THR A 259 -7.88 4.76 1.60
CA THR A 259 -9.04 4.09 2.22
C THR A 259 -9.72 5.01 3.23
N HIS A 260 -9.11 5.29 4.38
CA HIS A 260 -9.77 6.00 5.47
C HIS A 260 -10.14 7.43 5.06
N MET A 261 -9.17 8.22 4.61
CA MET A 261 -9.40 9.64 4.33
C MET A 261 -10.32 9.87 3.13
N MET A 262 -10.33 8.94 2.17
CA MET A 262 -11.22 8.99 1.00
C MET A 262 -12.64 8.47 1.28
N LEU A 263 -12.78 7.34 1.98
CA LEU A 263 -14.06 6.66 2.11
C LEU A 263 -14.92 7.18 3.26
N GLU A 264 -14.32 7.68 4.34
CA GLU A 264 -15.07 8.23 5.47
C GLU A 264 -16.04 9.35 5.04
N PRO A 265 -15.64 10.37 4.25
CA PRO A 265 -16.56 11.38 3.75
C PRO A 265 -17.63 10.87 2.80
N ILE A 266 -17.33 9.84 2.00
CA ILE A 266 -18.27 9.27 1.02
C ILE A 266 -19.38 8.48 1.74
N ARG A 267 -19.02 7.87 2.87
CA ARG A 267 -19.95 7.09 3.69
C ARG A 267 -20.99 7.98 4.38
N VAL A 268 -20.60 9.18 4.82
CA VAL A 268 -21.48 10.17 5.47
C VAL A 268 -22.42 10.78 4.42
#